data_AF-A0A9B0T463-F1
#
_entry.id   AF-A0A9B0T463-F1
#
_cell.length_a   1.000
_cell.length_b   1.000
_cell.length_c   1.000
_cell.angle_alpha   90.00
_cell.angle_beta   90.00
_cell.angle_gamma   90.00
#
_symmetry.space_group_name_H-M   'P 1'
#
loop_
_entity.id
_entity.type
_entity.pdbx_description
1 polymer ?
#
loop_
_entity_poly.entity_id
_entity_poly.type
_entity_poly.pdbx_seq_one_letter_code
_entity_poly.pdbx_strand_id
1 'polypeptide(L)'
;MWLPHALLTEYKILDRPRAYTRVKELGCETDLQSSTPSQHQLYTCFLPNMSCRTSFSARPCVPPSCHGCTLPGAHNIPSSGGMGGSLCEGSFNGNEKETMQLLNDRLASYLEKVSQLEQENAELEGRICEFTQQQVPYASPNYQSYFQTIEQLQQKILSSKAENTRMVLQIDNAKLAADDFRTKYQMEHSMRQLVEADINSLRRMLDELTLCKSDLEAQVESLKEELLQLKQNHEQEANALQSQLGDRLNVEVDAAPNVDLNRVLNETRSKYETLMETNLKDVEEWFAKQTEELNKQVASSSEQLQSSQAEIMELRRTVSSLEIELQAQHNLKDSLENTLTETEAHYSAQLSQVQSMITNVESQLSEIHCDLERQNQEYQVLLDVKAHLEGEINTYRSLLESEDSKLLSNPSSTSNARGNSSGPSGSSQSCSC
;
A
#
# COMPACT_ATOMS: atom_id res chain seq x y z
N MET A 1 -42.08 72.42 1.74
CA MET A 1 -41.24 73.59 2.04
C MET A 1 -40.15 73.16 3.01
N TRP A 2 -38.89 73.23 2.55
CA TRP A 2 -37.64 73.41 3.31
C TRP A 2 -37.16 72.32 4.29
N LEU A 3 -36.27 71.46 3.77
CA LEU A 3 -34.98 71.05 4.36
C LEU A 3 -34.08 72.30 4.56
N PRO A 4 -33.07 72.30 5.46
CA PRO A 4 -31.71 71.79 5.14
C PRO A 4 -31.01 71.12 6.36
N HIS A 5 -30.25 70.02 6.23
CA HIS A 5 -28.92 69.80 5.60
C HIS A 5 -27.76 70.63 6.16
N ALA A 6 -26.61 69.95 6.31
CA ALA A 6 -25.22 70.42 6.54
C ALA A 6 -24.76 70.41 8.02
N LEU A 7 -23.59 69.92 8.46
CA LEU A 7 -22.27 69.57 7.88
C LEU A 7 -21.64 68.48 8.78
N LEU A 8 -21.04 67.39 8.26
CA LEU A 8 -19.63 67.26 7.85
C LEU A 8 -18.60 67.71 8.90
N THR A 9 -17.92 66.75 9.56
CA THR A 9 -16.46 66.77 9.70
C THR A 9 -15.91 65.39 10.09
N GLU A 10 -15.12 64.82 9.19
CA GLU A 10 -14.17 63.72 9.39
C GLU A 10 -13.08 64.12 10.40
N TYR A 11 -12.48 63.15 11.12
CA TYR A 11 -11.05 62.82 11.00
C TYR A 11 -10.54 61.79 12.05
N LYS A 12 -9.78 60.82 11.51
CA LYS A 12 -8.63 60.05 12.09
C LYS A 12 -8.87 58.81 12.95
N ILE A 13 -8.74 57.70 12.23
CA ILE A 13 -8.05 56.43 12.52
C ILE A 13 -6.76 56.62 13.35
N LEU A 14 -6.52 55.79 14.38
CA LEU A 14 -5.35 54.88 14.50
C LEU A 14 -5.40 54.00 15.77
N ASP A 15 -5.08 52.72 15.56
CA ASP A 15 -4.42 51.74 16.44
C ASP A 15 -5.08 51.09 17.67
N ARG A 16 -5.27 49.77 17.51
CA ARG A 16 -5.29 48.67 18.51
C ARG A 16 -4.05 48.74 19.44
N PRO A 17 -4.02 48.13 20.66
CA PRO A 17 -4.18 46.66 20.78
C PRO A 17 -4.65 46.06 22.15
N ARG A 18 -5.11 44.80 22.03
CA ARG A 18 -4.93 43.61 22.92
C ARG A 18 -5.26 43.65 24.44
N ALA A 19 -6.09 42.65 24.76
CA ALA A 19 -5.87 41.56 25.75
C ALA A 19 -6.44 41.70 27.17
N TYR A 20 -6.63 40.51 27.75
CA TYR A 20 -7.16 40.14 29.08
C TYR A 20 -8.69 40.05 29.11
N THR A 21 -9.36 38.99 29.59
CA THR A 21 -9.08 38.02 30.67
C THR A 21 -10.20 36.94 30.61
N ARG A 22 -9.92 35.63 30.72
CA ARG A 22 -9.85 34.80 31.95
C ARG A 22 -11.16 34.00 32.26
N VAL A 23 -11.06 32.68 32.06
CA VAL A 23 -11.44 31.54 32.95
C VAL A 23 -12.88 31.43 33.47
N LYS A 24 -13.48 30.24 33.26
CA LYS A 24 -14.15 29.32 34.22
C LYS A 24 -14.97 28.29 33.42
N GLU A 25 -14.56 27.03 33.30
CA GLU A 25 -14.86 25.92 34.22
C GLU A 25 -16.22 26.03 34.93
N LEU A 26 -17.16 25.14 34.56
CA LEU A 26 -17.80 24.14 35.45
C LEU A 26 -18.95 23.46 34.70
N GLY A 27 -18.94 22.12 34.72
CA GLY A 27 -20.06 21.31 34.26
C GLY A 27 -21.18 21.21 35.30
N CYS A 28 -22.30 20.64 34.89
CA CYS A 28 -23.09 19.66 35.65
C CYS A 28 -24.17 19.04 34.75
N GLU A 29 -24.39 17.76 35.01
CA GLU A 29 -25.35 16.82 34.46
C GLU A 29 -26.82 17.27 34.60
N THR A 30 -27.71 16.72 33.78
CA THR A 30 -28.89 15.97 34.27
C THR A 30 -29.59 15.20 33.14
N ASP A 31 -29.96 13.98 33.50
CA ASP A 31 -30.59 12.91 32.73
C ASP A 31 -32.02 13.20 32.21
N LEU A 32 -32.47 12.49 31.15
CA LEU A 32 -33.40 11.36 31.28
C LEU A 32 -33.90 10.78 29.93
N GLN A 33 -34.01 9.45 29.95
CA GLN A 33 -34.55 8.43 29.03
C GLN A 33 -35.50 8.82 27.87
N SER A 34 -35.36 8.13 26.71
CA SER A 34 -36.08 6.85 26.48
C SER A 34 -35.85 6.21 25.10
N SER A 35 -35.88 4.86 25.11
CA SER A 35 -36.36 3.94 24.04
C SER A 35 -35.38 3.44 22.95
N THR A 36 -34.91 2.21 23.20
CA THR A 36 -34.27 1.18 22.33
C THR A 36 -35.22 0.60 21.26
N PRO A 37 -34.85 -0.42 20.43
CA PRO A 37 -33.55 -0.75 19.79
C PRO A 37 -33.70 -1.06 18.28
N SER A 38 -32.71 -0.73 17.45
CA SER A 38 -32.60 -1.35 16.11
C SER A 38 -31.16 -1.36 15.60
N GLN A 39 -30.51 -2.50 15.87
CA GLN A 39 -29.49 -3.17 15.09
C GLN A 39 -28.32 -2.32 14.55
N HIS A 40 -27.27 -2.27 15.37
CA HIS A 40 -25.90 -2.22 14.92
C HIS A 40 -25.64 -3.24 13.79
N GLN A 41 -25.35 -2.76 12.58
CA GLN A 41 -24.40 -3.45 11.70
C GLN A 41 -23.03 -2.81 11.90
N LEU A 42 -22.27 -3.45 12.79
CA LEU A 42 -20.83 -3.29 12.88
C LEU A 42 -20.22 -3.60 11.51
N TYR A 43 -19.47 -2.62 11.00
CA TYR A 43 -18.40 -2.85 10.06
C TYR A 43 -17.42 -3.86 10.68
N THR A 44 -17.50 -5.12 10.25
CA THR A 44 -16.40 -6.08 10.39
C THR A 44 -15.83 -6.35 9.01
N CYS A 45 -14.90 -5.49 8.59
CA CYS A 45 -13.97 -5.80 7.52
C CYS A 45 -13.00 -6.88 8.04
N PHE A 46 -13.34 -8.15 7.89
CA PHE A 46 -12.35 -9.22 7.97
C PHE A 46 -11.49 -9.16 6.70
N LEU A 47 -10.34 -8.50 6.82
CA LEU A 47 -9.20 -8.73 5.95
C LEU A 47 -8.67 -10.15 6.23
N PRO A 48 -8.63 -11.08 5.24
CA PRO A 48 -7.73 -12.21 5.34
C PRO A 48 -6.32 -11.66 5.11
N ASN A 49 -5.54 -11.58 6.20
CA ASN A 49 -4.09 -11.47 6.13
C ASN A 49 -3.54 -12.75 5.47
N MET A 50 -3.44 -12.75 4.14
CA MET A 50 -2.68 -13.74 3.39
C MET A 50 -1.32 -13.15 3.05
N SER A 51 -0.47 -13.06 4.07
CA SER A 51 0.97 -12.94 3.89
C SER A 51 1.52 -14.25 3.32
N CYS A 52 1.44 -14.43 2.01
CA CYS A 52 2.25 -15.42 1.30
C CYS A 52 3.56 -14.75 0.89
N ARG A 53 4.50 -14.63 1.84
CA ARG A 53 5.92 -14.47 1.51
C ARG A 53 6.42 -15.77 0.88
N THR A 54 6.39 -15.89 -0.43
CA THR A 54 7.26 -16.83 -1.14
C THR A 54 8.61 -16.17 -1.37
N SER A 55 9.43 -16.14 -0.32
CA SER A 55 10.87 -15.94 -0.44
C SER A 55 11.49 -17.23 -0.96
N PHE A 56 11.52 -17.43 -2.29
CA PHE A 56 12.44 -18.41 -2.88
C PHE A 56 13.80 -17.73 -3.03
N SER A 57 14.60 -17.81 -1.97
CA SER A 57 16.04 -17.61 -2.08
C SER A 57 16.60 -18.86 -2.76
N ALA A 58 17.02 -18.72 -4.02
CA ALA A 58 17.81 -19.73 -4.71
C ALA A 58 19.18 -19.82 -4.01
N ARG A 59 19.32 -20.76 -3.09
CA ARG A 59 20.64 -21.19 -2.59
C ARG A 59 21.30 -22.02 -3.69
N PRO A 60 22.56 -21.75 -4.07
CA PRO A 60 23.33 -22.67 -4.89
C PRO A 60 23.60 -23.96 -4.10
N CYS A 61 23.24 -25.10 -4.69
CA CYS A 61 23.63 -26.41 -4.17
C CYS A 61 25.14 -26.59 -4.41
N VAL A 62 25.94 -26.43 -3.35
CA VAL A 62 27.33 -26.89 -3.31
C VAL A 62 27.32 -28.38 -2.96
N PRO A 63 27.99 -29.26 -3.72
CA PRO A 63 28.05 -30.69 -3.41
C PRO A 63 28.86 -30.93 -2.12
N PRO A 64 28.55 -31.97 -1.32
CA PRO A 64 29.29 -32.26 -0.10
C PRO A 64 30.71 -32.72 -0.44
N SER A 65 31.68 -32.23 0.33
CA SER A 65 33.06 -32.70 0.31
C SER A 65 33.12 -34.20 0.57
N CYS A 66 33.60 -34.96 -0.40
CA CYS A 66 33.96 -36.36 -0.19
C CYS A 66 35.16 -36.41 0.77
N HIS A 67 34.93 -37.02 1.92
CA HIS A 67 35.94 -37.33 2.93
C HIS A 67 37.11 -38.10 2.33
N GLY A 68 38.31 -37.74 2.82
CA GLY A 68 39.58 -38.35 2.42
C GLY A 68 39.60 -39.86 2.65
N CYS A 69 39.96 -40.59 1.60
CA CYS A 69 40.47 -41.94 1.71
C CYS A 69 41.96 -41.87 2.00
N THR A 70 42.31 -42.01 3.28
CA THR A 70 43.66 -42.37 3.73
C THR A 70 44.06 -43.72 3.14
N LEU A 71 45.13 -43.71 2.34
CA LEU A 71 45.88 -44.91 1.95
C LEU A 71 46.43 -45.62 3.20
N PRO A 72 46.17 -46.93 3.39
CA PRO A 72 46.84 -47.70 4.43
C PRO A 72 48.11 -48.36 3.86
N GLY A 73 49.23 -48.26 4.59
CA GLY A 73 50.31 -49.23 4.45
C GLY A 73 51.72 -48.69 4.23
N ALA A 74 52.15 -47.67 4.98
CA ALA A 74 53.56 -47.53 5.31
C ALA A 74 53.83 -48.32 6.59
N HIS A 75 54.45 -49.49 6.49
CA HIS A 75 55.03 -50.17 7.64
C HIS A 75 56.28 -50.96 7.27
N ASN A 76 57.35 -50.66 8.01
CA ASN A 76 58.55 -51.46 8.30
C ASN A 76 59.74 -51.34 7.33
N ILE A 77 60.55 -50.30 7.58
CA ILE A 77 62.02 -50.43 7.58
C ILE A 77 62.43 -51.17 8.86
N PRO A 78 63.35 -52.15 8.77
CA PRO A 78 64.36 -52.32 9.80
C PRO A 78 65.76 -52.04 9.23
N SER A 79 66.43 -51.12 9.91
CA SER A 79 67.85 -50.85 9.80
C SER A 79 68.62 -51.75 10.77
N SER A 80 69.76 -52.25 10.32
CA SER A 80 70.99 -52.58 11.07
C SER A 80 70.96 -53.61 12.22
N GLY A 81 71.91 -54.54 12.18
CA GLY A 81 72.27 -55.40 13.32
C GLY A 81 73.33 -56.44 12.96
N GLY A 82 74.60 -56.05 12.97
CA GLY A 82 75.72 -56.97 12.90
C GLY A 82 76.07 -57.61 14.26
N MET A 83 76.57 -58.85 14.20
CA MET A 83 77.51 -59.55 15.12
C MET A 83 77.61 -60.99 14.57
N GLY A 84 78.72 -61.71 14.41
CA GLY A 84 80.09 -61.62 14.93
C GLY A 84 80.51 -63.04 15.38
N GLY A 85 81.56 -63.60 14.79
CA GLY A 85 82.20 -64.88 15.18
C GLY A 85 82.86 -65.58 13.97
N SER A 86 84.14 -65.32 13.63
CA SER A 86 85.38 -65.92 14.19
C SER A 86 85.48 -67.42 13.87
N LEU A 87 86.51 -68.03 13.25
CA LEU A 87 87.95 -67.77 13.11
C LEU A 87 88.54 -68.67 11.98
N CYS A 88 89.81 -68.44 11.63
CA CYS A 88 90.80 -69.24 10.86
C CYS A 88 90.79 -69.02 9.35
N GLU A 89 91.68 -68.20 8.78
CA GLU A 89 93.15 -68.36 8.68
C GLU A 89 93.53 -69.60 7.87
N GLY A 90 93.97 -69.39 6.63
CA GLY A 90 94.72 -70.39 5.87
C GLY A 90 94.40 -70.48 4.38
N SER A 91 95.31 -69.92 3.58
CA SER A 91 95.72 -70.43 2.26
C SER A 91 94.83 -70.16 1.03
N PHE A 92 95.34 -69.24 0.21
CA PHE A 92 94.92 -68.95 -1.17
C PHE A 92 95.13 -70.16 -2.12
N ASN A 93 94.23 -70.26 -3.12
CA ASN A 93 94.31 -71.03 -4.40
C ASN A 93 93.30 -72.18 -4.66
N GLY A 94 92.02 -72.04 -4.25
CA GLY A 94 90.91 -72.90 -4.71
C GLY A 94 89.57 -72.19 -5.01
N ASN A 95 89.47 -70.88 -4.76
CA ASN A 95 88.18 -70.23 -4.49
C ASN A 95 87.46 -69.65 -5.71
N GLU A 96 88.13 -69.45 -6.85
CA GLU A 96 87.57 -68.69 -7.98
C GLU A 96 86.42 -69.44 -8.69
N LYS A 97 86.53 -70.78 -8.79
CA LYS A 97 85.49 -71.62 -9.39
C LYS A 97 84.25 -71.74 -8.52
N GLU A 98 84.42 -71.81 -7.20
CA GLU A 98 83.32 -71.91 -6.24
C GLU A 98 82.61 -70.56 -6.08
N THR A 99 83.34 -69.44 -6.16
CA THR A 99 82.74 -68.10 -6.27
C THR A 99 81.98 -67.89 -7.57
N MET A 100 82.49 -68.41 -8.70
CA MET A 100 81.77 -68.37 -9.98
C MET A 100 80.52 -69.25 -9.97
N GLN A 101 80.57 -70.42 -9.32
CA GLN A 101 79.40 -71.29 -9.12
C GLN A 101 78.33 -70.58 -8.28
N LEU A 102 78.71 -69.97 -7.15
CA LEU A 102 77.80 -69.18 -6.30
C LEU A 102 77.19 -67.99 -7.03
N LEU A 103 77.96 -67.28 -7.86
CA LEU A 103 77.42 -66.20 -8.69
C LEU A 103 76.46 -66.73 -9.75
N ASN A 104 76.77 -67.86 -10.39
CA ASN A 104 75.90 -68.47 -11.38
C ASN A 104 74.60 -69.00 -10.76
N ASP A 105 74.67 -69.62 -9.58
CA ASP A 105 73.50 -70.09 -8.84
C ASP A 105 72.63 -68.91 -8.39
N ARG A 106 73.26 -67.80 -7.98
CA ARG A 106 72.56 -66.54 -7.67
C ARG A 106 71.93 -65.93 -8.93
N LEU A 107 72.64 -65.91 -10.06
CA LEU A 107 72.10 -65.45 -11.35
C LEU A 107 70.90 -66.31 -11.79
N ALA A 108 71.01 -67.63 -11.66
CA ALA A 108 69.92 -68.55 -11.95
C ALA A 108 68.70 -68.27 -11.07
N SER A 109 68.90 -68.05 -9.75
CA SER A 109 67.81 -67.66 -8.85
C SER A 109 67.19 -66.30 -9.19
N TYR A 110 67.99 -65.34 -9.69
CA TYR A 110 67.47 -64.06 -10.17
C TYR A 110 66.68 -64.21 -11.47
N LEU A 111 67.17 -65.01 -12.43
CA LEU A 111 66.46 -65.28 -13.68
C LEU A 111 65.15 -66.02 -13.44
N GLU A 112 65.14 -66.98 -12.52
CA GLU A 112 63.92 -67.68 -12.09
C GLU A 112 62.93 -66.71 -11.43
N LYS A 113 63.43 -65.79 -10.59
CA LYS A 113 62.57 -64.76 -9.98
C LYS A 113 62.02 -63.76 -10.99
N VAL A 114 62.82 -63.35 -11.97
CA VAL A 114 62.38 -62.47 -13.07
C VAL A 114 61.31 -63.18 -13.90
N SER A 115 61.52 -64.45 -14.26
CA SER A 115 60.51 -65.22 -15.01
C SER A 115 59.21 -65.38 -14.22
N GLN A 116 59.29 -65.61 -12.91
CA GLN A 116 58.12 -65.64 -12.04
C GLN A 116 57.38 -64.28 -12.02
N LEU A 117 58.12 -63.17 -11.88
CA LEU A 117 57.53 -61.84 -11.86
C LEU A 117 56.93 -61.44 -13.21
N GLU A 118 57.54 -61.83 -14.33
CA GLU A 118 57.00 -61.63 -15.67
C GLU A 118 55.68 -62.41 -15.85
N GLN A 119 55.62 -63.64 -15.34
CA GLN A 119 54.39 -64.42 -15.34
C GLN A 119 53.30 -63.79 -14.46
N GLU A 120 53.63 -63.39 -13.24
CA GLU A 120 52.69 -62.70 -12.34
C GLU A 120 52.20 -61.37 -12.92
N ASN A 121 53.08 -60.63 -13.60
CA ASN A 121 52.73 -59.36 -14.23
C ASN A 121 51.83 -59.58 -15.45
N ALA A 122 52.10 -60.59 -16.28
CA ALA A 122 51.23 -60.97 -17.40
C ALA A 122 49.83 -61.40 -16.91
N GLU A 123 49.75 -62.13 -15.79
CA GLU A 123 48.48 -62.47 -15.17
C GLU A 123 47.73 -61.25 -14.64
N LEU A 124 48.43 -60.30 -13.99
CA LEU A 124 47.83 -59.07 -13.50
C LEU A 124 47.35 -58.16 -14.64
N GLU A 125 48.14 -58.01 -15.70
CA GLU A 125 47.75 -57.30 -16.92
C GLU A 125 46.51 -57.94 -17.57
N GLY A 126 46.45 -59.27 -17.60
CA GLY A 126 45.27 -60.01 -18.05
C GLY A 126 44.03 -59.70 -17.20
N ARG A 127 44.16 -59.73 -15.86
CA ARG A 127 43.06 -59.39 -14.94
C ARG A 127 42.64 -57.92 -15.06
N ILE A 128 43.56 -56.99 -15.27
CA ILE A 128 43.26 -55.57 -15.50
C ILE A 128 42.49 -55.41 -16.81
N CYS A 129 42.93 -56.07 -17.88
CA CYS A 129 42.23 -56.04 -19.17
C CYS A 129 40.81 -56.61 -19.06
N GLU A 130 40.66 -57.78 -18.42
CA GLU A 130 39.35 -58.39 -18.18
C GLU A 130 38.44 -57.49 -17.34
N PHE A 131 38.97 -56.89 -16.26
CA PHE A 131 38.19 -55.99 -15.41
C PHE A 131 37.79 -54.70 -16.15
N THR A 132 38.68 -54.17 -16.98
CA THR A 132 38.40 -52.97 -17.80
C THR A 132 37.40 -53.28 -18.91
N GLN A 133 37.42 -54.48 -19.47
CA GLN A 133 36.47 -54.92 -20.49
C GLN A 133 35.11 -55.31 -19.91
N GLN A 134 35.08 -55.87 -18.68
CA GLN A 134 33.86 -56.13 -17.91
C GLN A 134 33.24 -54.84 -17.37
N GLN A 135 34.04 -53.79 -17.14
CA GLN A 135 33.52 -52.43 -17.04
C GLN A 135 32.99 -51.98 -18.41
N VAL A 136 31.80 -52.46 -18.76
CA VAL A 136 30.90 -51.73 -19.65
C VAL A 136 30.89 -50.30 -19.13
N PRO A 137 31.14 -49.26 -19.96
CA PRO A 137 31.03 -47.88 -19.52
C PRO A 137 29.68 -47.78 -18.85
N TYR A 138 29.64 -47.48 -17.54
CA TYR A 138 28.40 -47.19 -16.85
C TYR A 138 27.74 -46.10 -17.68
N ALA A 139 26.77 -46.49 -18.52
CA ALA A 139 26.09 -45.55 -19.38
C ALA A 139 25.46 -44.57 -18.42
N SER A 140 26.00 -43.35 -18.39
CA SER A 140 25.48 -42.26 -17.57
C SER A 140 23.97 -42.28 -17.73
N PRO A 141 23.17 -42.33 -16.63
CA PRO A 141 21.72 -42.33 -16.76
C PRO A 141 21.29 -41.24 -17.74
N ASN A 142 20.41 -41.54 -18.70
CA ASN A 142 20.01 -40.57 -19.73
C ASN A 142 19.24 -39.39 -19.11
N TYR A 143 19.98 -38.39 -18.62
CA TYR A 143 19.43 -37.19 -17.96
C TYR A 143 18.64 -36.28 -18.91
N GLN A 144 18.74 -36.50 -20.22
CA GLN A 144 18.03 -35.76 -21.25
C GLN A 144 16.51 -35.73 -21.05
N SER A 145 15.92 -36.83 -20.58
CA SER A 145 14.48 -36.91 -20.28
C SER A 145 14.05 -35.99 -19.12
N TYR A 146 14.90 -35.86 -18.09
CA TYR A 146 14.66 -34.96 -16.98
C TYR A 146 14.79 -33.50 -17.41
N PHE A 147 15.79 -33.16 -18.22
CA PHE A 147 15.93 -31.80 -18.77
C PHE A 147 14.73 -31.40 -19.63
N GLN A 148 14.25 -32.29 -20.50
CA GLN A 148 13.06 -32.04 -21.31
C GLN A 148 11.81 -31.84 -20.43
N THR A 149 11.67 -32.62 -19.35
CA THR A 149 10.55 -32.46 -18.40
C THR A 149 10.64 -31.13 -17.63
N ILE A 150 11.85 -30.74 -17.21
CA ILE A 150 12.10 -29.46 -16.53
C ILE A 150 11.75 -28.30 -17.46
N GLU A 151 12.16 -28.33 -18.72
CA GLU A 151 11.84 -27.30 -19.71
C GLU A 151 10.33 -27.19 -19.94
N GLN A 152 9.63 -28.32 -20.09
CA GLN A 152 8.16 -28.32 -20.20
C GLN A 152 7.47 -27.73 -18.96
N LEU A 153 7.98 -28.02 -17.76
CA LEU A 153 7.46 -27.45 -16.53
C LEU A 153 7.73 -25.94 -16.44
N GLN A 154 8.93 -25.49 -16.80
CA GLN A 154 9.26 -24.07 -16.87
C GLN A 154 8.35 -23.33 -17.86
N GLN A 155 8.11 -23.89 -19.04
CA GLN A 155 7.21 -23.31 -20.02
C GLN A 155 5.76 -23.22 -19.50
N LYS A 156 5.28 -24.26 -18.80
CA LYS A 156 3.97 -24.24 -18.14
C LYS A 156 3.87 -23.21 -17.03
N ILE A 157 4.93 -23.02 -16.25
CA ILE A 157 4.98 -21.99 -15.20
C ILE A 157 4.91 -20.60 -15.85
N LEU A 158 5.66 -20.37 -16.92
CA LEU A 158 5.66 -19.08 -17.63
C LEU A 158 4.29 -18.79 -18.26
N SER A 159 3.67 -19.77 -18.92
CA SER A 159 2.34 -19.60 -19.51
C SER A 159 1.28 -19.36 -18.43
N SER A 160 1.32 -20.11 -17.33
CA SER A 160 0.43 -19.91 -16.18
C SER A 160 0.63 -18.54 -15.52
N LYS A 161 1.88 -18.06 -15.41
CA LYS A 161 2.20 -16.72 -14.89
C LYS A 161 1.64 -15.63 -15.79
N ALA A 162 1.82 -15.74 -17.11
CA ALA A 162 1.25 -14.80 -18.07
C ALA A 162 -0.29 -14.78 -17.99
N GLU A 163 -0.91 -15.96 -17.91
CA GLU A 163 -2.35 -16.09 -17.76
C GLU A 163 -2.87 -15.48 -16.45
N ASN A 164 -2.15 -15.68 -15.34
CA ASN A 164 -2.47 -15.06 -14.06
C ASN A 164 -2.41 -13.53 -14.15
N THR A 165 -1.36 -12.97 -14.76
CA THR A 165 -1.29 -11.51 -14.99
C THR A 165 -2.44 -11.00 -15.86
N ARG A 166 -2.82 -11.75 -16.91
CA ARG A 166 -3.97 -11.41 -17.76
C ARG A 166 -5.28 -11.39 -16.96
N MET A 167 -5.49 -12.39 -16.09
CA MET A 167 -6.68 -12.48 -15.25
C MET A 167 -6.74 -11.36 -14.20
N VAL A 168 -5.62 -11.01 -13.58
CA VAL A 168 -5.53 -9.87 -12.64
C VAL A 168 -5.93 -8.57 -13.33
N LEU A 169 -5.42 -8.31 -14.54
CA LEU A 169 -5.80 -7.12 -15.32
C LEU A 169 -7.29 -7.11 -15.68
N GLN A 170 -7.88 -8.26 -16.00
CA GLN A 170 -9.32 -8.36 -16.26
C GLN A 170 -10.14 -8.11 -14.99
N ILE A 171 -9.69 -8.57 -13.83
CA ILE A 171 -10.32 -8.29 -12.54
C ILE A 171 -10.28 -6.79 -12.25
N ASP A 172 -9.13 -6.14 -12.44
CA ASP A 172 -8.98 -4.71 -12.18
C ASP A 172 -9.83 -3.89 -13.16
N ASN A 173 -9.88 -4.26 -14.44
CA ASN A 173 -10.76 -3.63 -15.41
C ASN A 173 -12.25 -3.78 -15.05
N ALA A 174 -12.67 -4.98 -14.63
CA ALA A 174 -14.04 -5.23 -14.20
C ALA A 174 -14.41 -4.44 -12.93
N LYS A 175 -13.47 -4.30 -11.99
CA LYS A 175 -13.65 -3.47 -10.78
C LYS A 175 -13.80 -1.99 -11.13
N LEU A 176 -12.93 -1.45 -11.99
CA LEU A 176 -13.02 -0.07 -12.45
C LEU A 176 -14.36 0.20 -13.16
N ALA A 177 -14.80 -0.71 -14.04
CA ALA A 177 -16.10 -0.60 -14.68
C ALA A 177 -17.26 -0.66 -13.68
N ALA A 178 -17.19 -1.52 -12.65
CA ALA A 178 -18.19 -1.59 -11.60
C ALA A 178 -18.25 -0.30 -10.77
N ASP A 179 -17.11 0.30 -10.45
CA ASP A 179 -17.03 1.58 -9.73
C ASP A 179 -17.56 2.75 -10.58
N ASP A 180 -17.30 2.77 -11.88
CA ASP A 180 -17.89 3.74 -12.82
C ASP A 180 -19.42 3.63 -12.84
N PHE A 181 -19.96 2.41 -12.90
CA PHE A 181 -21.41 2.19 -12.86
C PHE A 181 -22.00 2.56 -11.50
N ARG A 182 -21.31 2.26 -10.40
CA ARG A 182 -21.73 2.65 -9.04
C ARG A 182 -21.83 4.16 -8.92
N THR A 183 -20.83 4.90 -9.39
CA THR A 183 -20.82 6.37 -9.37
C THR A 183 -21.94 6.95 -10.23
N LYS A 184 -22.13 6.43 -11.45
CA LYS A 184 -23.23 6.83 -12.34
C LYS A 184 -24.60 6.57 -11.72
N TYR A 185 -24.79 5.42 -11.08
CA TYR A 185 -26.02 5.08 -10.38
C TYR A 185 -26.29 6.05 -9.22
N GLN A 186 -25.29 6.36 -8.41
CA GLN A 186 -25.44 7.30 -7.29
C GLN A 186 -25.83 8.70 -7.78
N MET A 187 -25.16 9.21 -8.83
CA MET A 187 -25.51 10.48 -9.44
C MET A 187 -26.95 10.48 -9.97
N GLU A 188 -27.33 9.46 -10.72
CA GLU A 188 -28.65 9.36 -11.32
C GLU A 188 -29.75 9.20 -10.25
N HIS A 189 -29.49 8.41 -9.20
CA HIS A 189 -30.38 8.28 -8.06
C HIS A 189 -30.59 9.62 -7.34
N SER A 190 -29.52 10.38 -7.11
CA SER A 190 -29.62 11.71 -6.48
C SER A 190 -30.44 12.69 -7.34
N MET A 191 -30.28 12.64 -8.66
CA MET A 191 -31.08 13.46 -9.59
C MET A 191 -32.55 13.03 -9.58
N ARG A 192 -32.84 11.71 -9.55
CA ARG A 192 -34.22 11.22 -9.41
C ARG A 192 -34.86 11.73 -8.11
N GLN A 193 -34.17 11.64 -6.98
CA GLN A 193 -34.69 12.14 -5.70
C GLN A 193 -35.01 13.64 -5.75
N LEU A 194 -34.17 14.45 -6.40
CA LEU A 194 -34.43 15.88 -6.58
C LEU A 194 -35.69 16.11 -7.43
N VAL A 195 -35.82 15.42 -8.57
CA VAL A 195 -36.99 15.53 -9.44
C VAL A 195 -38.26 15.03 -8.74
N GLU A 196 -38.17 13.95 -7.95
CA GLU A 196 -39.29 13.46 -7.15
C GLU A 196 -39.72 14.47 -6.08
N ALA A 197 -38.77 15.16 -5.44
CA ALA A 197 -39.06 16.24 -4.51
C ALA A 197 -39.77 17.42 -5.19
N ASP A 198 -39.31 17.81 -6.38
CA ASP A 198 -39.94 18.88 -7.18
C ASP A 198 -41.37 18.48 -7.61
N ILE A 199 -41.58 17.25 -8.06
CA ILE A 199 -42.91 16.73 -8.42
C ILE A 199 -43.85 16.77 -7.20
N ASN A 200 -43.36 16.36 -6.03
CA ASN A 200 -44.17 16.40 -4.81
C ASN A 200 -44.48 17.85 -4.37
N SER A 201 -43.54 18.77 -4.57
CA SER A 201 -43.77 20.20 -4.34
C SER A 201 -44.84 20.77 -5.29
N LEU A 202 -44.73 20.46 -6.59
CA LEU A 202 -45.70 20.87 -7.61
C LEU A 202 -47.10 20.30 -7.33
N ARG A 203 -47.20 19.05 -6.85
CA ARG A 203 -48.48 18.45 -6.44
C ARG A 203 -49.10 19.21 -5.27
N ARG A 204 -48.33 19.56 -4.24
CA ARG A 204 -48.82 20.37 -3.11
C ARG A 204 -49.33 21.74 -3.57
N MET A 205 -48.58 22.43 -4.43
CA MET A 205 -49.03 23.72 -4.98
C MET A 205 -50.31 23.58 -5.82
N LEU A 206 -50.46 22.48 -6.57
CA LEU A 206 -51.70 22.19 -7.29
C LEU A 206 -52.88 21.97 -6.34
N ASP A 207 -52.69 21.23 -5.24
CA ASP A 207 -53.71 21.01 -4.22
C ASP A 207 -54.11 22.33 -3.55
N GLU A 208 -53.14 23.17 -3.18
CA GLU A 208 -53.37 24.52 -2.62
C GLU A 208 -54.16 25.42 -3.59
N LEU A 209 -53.76 25.46 -4.87
CA LEU A 209 -54.48 26.22 -5.90
C LEU A 209 -55.91 25.69 -6.12
N THR A 210 -56.10 24.38 -6.02
CA THR A 210 -57.42 23.75 -6.13
C THR A 210 -58.33 24.15 -4.97
N LEU A 211 -57.79 24.17 -3.75
CA LEU A 211 -58.51 24.68 -2.56
C LEU A 211 -58.86 26.16 -2.72
N CYS A 212 -57.90 27.02 -3.06
CA CYS A 212 -58.16 28.45 -3.29
C CYS A 212 -59.22 28.68 -4.38
N LYS A 213 -59.19 27.89 -5.45
CA LYS A 213 -60.22 27.95 -6.49
C LYS A 213 -61.60 27.59 -5.92
N SER A 214 -61.71 26.51 -5.14
CA SER A 214 -62.98 26.11 -4.54
C SER A 214 -63.51 27.15 -3.54
N ASP A 215 -62.64 27.80 -2.77
CA ASP A 215 -63.02 28.89 -1.85
C ASP A 215 -63.54 30.11 -2.60
N LEU A 216 -62.90 30.48 -3.72
CA LEU A 216 -63.36 31.57 -4.58
C LEU A 216 -64.68 31.23 -5.28
N GLU A 217 -64.87 29.99 -5.73
CA GLU A 217 -66.13 29.52 -6.31
C GLU A 217 -67.27 29.58 -5.29
N ALA A 218 -67.01 29.18 -4.03
CA ALA A 218 -67.98 29.28 -2.94
C ALA A 218 -68.35 30.75 -2.62
N GLN A 219 -67.36 31.65 -2.57
CA GLN A 219 -67.60 33.09 -2.39
C GLN A 219 -68.44 33.68 -3.53
N VAL A 220 -68.15 33.29 -4.78
CA VAL A 220 -68.92 33.73 -5.95
C VAL A 220 -70.37 33.25 -5.85
N GLU A 221 -70.61 32.00 -5.43
CA GLU A 221 -71.96 31.48 -5.30
C GLU A 221 -72.73 32.15 -4.15
N SER A 222 -72.08 32.37 -3.00
CA SER A 222 -72.64 33.14 -1.88
C SER A 222 -73.07 34.55 -2.31
N LEU A 223 -72.21 35.28 -3.02
CA LEU A 223 -72.52 36.62 -3.51
C LEU A 223 -73.67 36.63 -4.52
N LYS A 224 -73.81 35.59 -5.36
CA LYS A 224 -74.96 35.46 -6.25
C LYS A 224 -76.25 35.22 -5.48
N GLU A 225 -76.20 34.40 -4.44
CA GLU A 225 -77.35 34.12 -3.58
C GLU A 225 -77.80 35.40 -2.84
N GLU A 226 -76.86 36.14 -2.24
CA GLU A 226 -77.13 37.45 -1.62
C GLU A 226 -77.78 38.44 -2.61
N LEU A 227 -77.28 38.50 -3.85
CA LEU A 227 -77.84 39.36 -4.89
C LEU A 227 -79.27 38.96 -5.24
N LEU A 228 -79.54 37.65 -5.34
CA LEU A 228 -80.88 37.12 -5.62
C LEU A 228 -81.85 37.41 -4.47
N GLN A 229 -81.43 37.21 -3.23
CA GLN A 229 -82.19 37.56 -2.03
C GLN A 229 -82.50 39.05 -1.98
N LEU A 230 -81.52 39.92 -2.26
CA LEU A 230 -81.72 41.36 -2.28
C LEU A 230 -82.73 41.80 -3.35
N LYS A 231 -82.67 41.20 -4.54
CA LYS A 231 -83.66 41.45 -5.61
C LYS A 231 -85.06 41.00 -5.20
N GLN A 232 -85.19 39.80 -4.62
CA GLN A 232 -86.47 39.28 -4.17
C GLN A 232 -87.07 40.14 -3.06
N ASN A 233 -86.25 40.57 -2.09
CA ASN A 233 -86.67 41.48 -1.03
C ASN A 233 -87.14 42.82 -1.62
N HIS A 234 -86.37 43.40 -2.54
CA HIS A 234 -86.76 44.65 -3.20
C HIS A 234 -88.07 44.51 -3.99
N GLU A 235 -88.26 43.41 -4.72
CA GLU A 235 -89.50 43.13 -5.44
C GLU A 235 -90.69 42.97 -4.47
N GLN A 236 -90.50 42.27 -3.36
CA GLN A 236 -91.52 42.13 -2.31
C GLN A 236 -91.87 43.46 -1.66
N GLU A 237 -90.87 44.28 -1.32
CA GLU A 237 -91.07 45.62 -0.76
C GLU A 237 -91.76 46.55 -1.75
N ALA A 238 -91.35 46.54 -3.02
CA ALA A 238 -92.00 47.31 -4.07
C ALA A 238 -93.48 46.89 -4.25
N ASN A 239 -93.77 45.59 -4.26
CA ASN A 239 -95.12 45.05 -4.32
C ASN A 239 -95.94 45.39 -3.06
N ALA A 240 -95.33 45.36 -1.87
CA ALA A 240 -95.95 45.76 -0.62
C ALA A 240 -96.29 47.27 -0.60
N LEU A 241 -95.38 48.12 -1.08
CA LEU A 241 -95.63 49.55 -1.22
C LEU A 241 -96.68 49.83 -2.30
N GLN A 242 -96.65 49.12 -3.42
CA GLN A 242 -97.63 49.25 -4.50
C GLN A 242 -99.03 48.80 -4.06
N SER A 243 -99.14 47.75 -3.25
CA SER A 243 -100.41 47.32 -2.64
C SER A 243 -100.88 48.29 -1.55
N GLN A 244 -99.98 48.85 -0.74
CA GLN A 244 -100.31 49.92 0.21
C GLN A 244 -100.80 51.20 -0.48
N LEU A 245 -100.25 51.53 -1.66
CA LEU A 245 -100.66 52.66 -2.49
C LEU A 245 -101.92 52.36 -3.31
N GLY A 246 -102.25 51.09 -3.53
CA GLY A 246 -103.43 50.64 -4.30
C GLY A 246 -104.76 50.64 -3.52
N ASP A 247 -104.72 50.64 -2.18
CA ASP A 247 -105.94 50.50 -1.34
C ASP A 247 -106.09 51.62 -0.28
N ARG A 248 -105.47 52.79 -0.49
CA ARG A 248 -105.63 53.96 0.41
C ARG A 248 -105.92 55.25 -0.36
N LEU A 249 -107.07 55.30 -1.03
CA LEU A 249 -107.86 56.53 -1.08
C LEU A 249 -108.66 56.65 0.23
N ASN A 250 -108.65 57.85 0.79
CA ASN A 250 -109.10 58.27 2.13
C ASN A 250 -108.16 57.96 3.30
N VAL A 251 -107.26 58.91 3.57
CA VAL A 251 -106.80 59.20 4.94
C VAL A 251 -107.67 60.35 5.46
N GLU A 252 -108.84 60.00 6.03
CA GLU A 252 -109.48 60.87 7.01
C GLU A 252 -108.68 60.78 8.31
N VAL A 253 -108.22 61.93 8.76
CA VAL A 253 -107.53 62.14 10.02
C VAL A 253 -108.54 61.96 11.15
N ASP A 254 -108.63 60.75 11.70
CA ASP A 254 -109.29 60.55 13.00
C ASP A 254 -108.26 60.82 14.11
N ALA A 255 -108.44 61.96 14.77
CA ALA A 255 -107.61 62.37 15.90
C ALA A 255 -107.94 61.49 17.11
N ALA A 256 -107.18 60.40 17.23
CA ALA A 256 -107.20 59.55 18.42
C ALA A 256 -106.99 60.40 19.70
N PRO A 257 -107.67 60.04 20.79
CA PRO A 257 -107.80 60.85 21.99
C PRO A 257 -106.43 61.12 22.61
N ASN A 258 -106.23 62.37 23.07
CA ASN A 258 -105.08 62.88 23.82
C ASN A 258 -104.31 61.76 24.53
N VAL A 259 -103.32 61.22 23.81
CA VAL A 259 -102.19 60.55 24.41
C VAL A 259 -101.26 61.69 24.78
N ASP A 260 -100.85 61.73 26.03
CA ASP A 260 -99.90 62.70 26.55
C ASP A 260 -98.65 62.71 25.65
N LEU A 261 -98.60 63.67 24.73
CA LEU A 261 -97.62 63.74 23.65
C LEU A 261 -96.20 63.82 24.24
N ASN A 262 -96.08 64.45 25.41
CA ASN A 262 -94.85 64.48 26.17
C ASN A 262 -94.42 63.09 26.64
N ARG A 263 -95.34 62.22 27.06
CA ARG A 263 -95.02 60.85 27.47
C ARG A 263 -94.49 60.04 26.29
N VAL A 264 -95.16 60.09 25.13
CA VAL A 264 -94.71 59.36 23.93
C VAL A 264 -93.41 59.92 23.38
N LEU A 265 -93.24 61.24 23.33
CA LEU A 265 -91.98 61.89 22.93
C LEU A 265 -90.83 61.56 23.90
N ASN A 266 -91.10 61.45 25.20
CA ASN A 266 -90.11 61.03 26.19
C ASN A 266 -89.80 59.53 26.09
N GLU A 267 -90.78 58.66 25.85
CA GLU A 267 -90.56 57.23 25.61
C GLU A 267 -89.78 56.99 24.31
N THR A 268 -90.06 57.73 23.23
CA THR A 268 -89.29 57.61 21.99
C THR A 268 -87.87 58.16 22.16
N ARG A 269 -87.70 59.31 22.82
CA ARG A 269 -86.36 59.83 23.19
C ARG A 269 -85.59 58.82 24.03
N SER A 270 -86.20 58.25 25.06
CA SER A 270 -85.58 57.23 25.92
C SER A 270 -85.19 55.98 25.14
N LYS A 271 -86.03 55.50 24.20
CA LYS A 271 -85.68 54.36 23.33
C LYS A 271 -84.48 54.68 22.44
N TYR A 272 -84.40 55.89 21.87
CA TYR A 272 -83.26 56.31 21.06
C TYR A 272 -81.99 56.49 21.87
N GLU A 273 -82.10 57.05 23.07
CA GLU A 273 -80.97 57.23 23.99
C GLU A 273 -80.41 55.88 24.42
N THR A 274 -81.27 54.92 24.81
CA THR A 274 -80.86 53.55 25.10
C THR A 274 -80.25 52.87 23.86
N LEU A 275 -80.85 53.01 22.67
CA LEU A 275 -80.33 52.41 21.44
C LEU A 275 -78.97 53.01 21.02
N MET A 276 -78.78 54.31 21.22
CA MET A 276 -77.49 54.97 21.00
C MET A 276 -76.46 54.49 22.01
N GLU A 277 -76.84 54.39 23.28
CA GLU A 277 -75.93 53.94 24.34
C GLU A 277 -75.51 52.47 24.13
N THR A 278 -76.43 51.59 23.71
CA THR A 278 -76.09 50.22 23.34
C THR A 278 -75.22 50.17 22.09
N ASN A 279 -75.54 50.93 21.04
CA ASN A 279 -74.69 50.98 19.83
C ASN A 279 -73.28 51.48 20.13
N LEU A 280 -73.13 52.51 20.97
CA LEU A 280 -71.81 53.02 21.36
C LEU A 280 -71.01 51.96 22.12
N LYS A 281 -71.64 51.26 23.06
CA LYS A 281 -71.00 50.14 23.80
C LYS A 281 -70.62 48.99 22.87
N ASP A 282 -71.51 48.57 21.97
CA ASP A 282 -71.25 47.48 21.03
C ASP A 282 -70.09 47.82 20.09
N VAL A 283 -70.02 49.07 19.61
CA VAL A 283 -68.92 49.56 18.79
C VAL A 283 -67.61 49.63 19.57
N GLU A 284 -67.62 50.12 20.81
CA GLU A 284 -66.45 50.16 21.69
C GLU A 284 -65.92 48.76 22.00
N GLU A 285 -66.80 47.82 22.35
CA GLU A 285 -66.44 46.41 22.58
C GLU A 285 -65.90 45.74 21.31
N TRP A 286 -66.49 46.04 20.15
CA TRP A 286 -66.02 45.53 18.87
C TRP A 286 -64.62 46.06 18.54
N PHE A 287 -64.38 47.37 18.70
CA PHE A 287 -63.06 47.96 18.52
C PHE A 287 -62.04 47.41 19.52
N ALA A 288 -62.43 47.22 20.79
CA ALA A 288 -61.57 46.64 21.80
C ALA A 288 -61.16 45.21 21.44
N LYS A 289 -62.11 44.36 21.03
CA LYS A 289 -61.85 42.99 20.55
C LYS A 289 -60.93 42.97 19.34
N GLN A 290 -61.18 43.82 18.34
CA GLN A 290 -60.37 43.88 17.13
C GLN A 290 -58.94 44.34 17.43
N THR A 291 -58.77 45.30 18.35
CA THR A 291 -57.47 45.79 18.79
C THR A 291 -56.71 44.74 19.58
N GLU A 292 -57.39 44.01 20.47
CA GLU A 292 -56.81 42.90 21.23
C GLU A 292 -56.33 41.77 20.30
N GLU A 293 -57.15 41.39 19.32
CA GLU A 293 -56.80 40.35 18.35
C GLU A 293 -55.60 40.77 17.49
N LEU A 294 -55.59 42.00 16.98
CA LEU A 294 -54.45 42.53 16.24
C LEU A 294 -53.18 42.53 17.11
N ASN A 295 -53.29 42.91 18.38
CA ASN A 295 -52.15 42.93 19.29
C ASN A 295 -51.61 41.51 19.58
N LYS A 296 -52.51 40.51 19.71
CA LYS A 296 -52.14 39.09 19.82
C LYS A 296 -51.42 38.61 18.56
N GLN A 297 -51.92 38.95 17.38
CA GLN A 297 -51.30 38.58 16.11
C GLN A 297 -49.92 39.23 15.93
N VAL A 298 -49.77 40.50 16.32
CA VAL A 298 -48.47 41.19 16.29
C VAL A 298 -47.49 40.55 17.26
N ALA A 299 -47.94 40.20 18.47
CA ALA A 299 -47.09 39.54 19.46
C ALA A 299 -46.62 38.15 18.98
N SER A 300 -47.53 37.32 18.44
CA SER A 300 -47.18 36.00 17.92
C SER A 300 -46.28 36.07 16.69
N SER A 301 -46.54 36.99 15.77
CA SER A 301 -45.68 37.25 14.60
C SER A 301 -44.29 37.73 15.02
N SER A 302 -44.20 38.62 16.02
CA SER A 302 -42.92 39.07 16.56
C SER A 302 -42.13 37.94 17.23
N GLU A 303 -42.81 37.05 17.97
CA GLU A 303 -42.16 35.88 18.60
C GLU A 303 -41.65 34.89 17.55
N GLN A 304 -42.46 34.60 16.52
CA GLN A 304 -42.04 33.77 15.40
C GLN A 304 -40.82 34.36 14.70
N LEU A 305 -40.83 35.65 14.40
CA LEU A 305 -39.70 36.33 13.76
C LEU A 305 -38.43 36.25 14.62
N GLN A 306 -38.54 36.44 15.94
CA GLN A 306 -37.41 36.31 16.86
C GLN A 306 -36.88 34.87 16.91
N SER A 307 -37.76 33.87 16.92
CA SER A 307 -37.37 32.45 16.90
C SER A 307 -36.62 32.07 15.61
N SER A 308 -37.13 32.49 14.45
CA SER A 308 -36.46 32.28 13.17
C SER A 308 -35.12 33.02 13.09
N GLN A 309 -35.05 34.23 13.65
CA GLN A 309 -33.78 34.97 13.72
C GLN A 309 -32.74 34.25 14.58
N ALA A 310 -33.16 33.69 15.72
CA ALA A 310 -32.27 32.90 16.58
C ALA A 310 -31.78 31.63 15.89
N GLU A 311 -32.67 30.91 15.17
CA GLU A 311 -32.30 29.73 14.39
C GLU A 311 -31.30 30.07 13.27
N ILE A 312 -31.52 31.16 12.54
CA ILE A 312 -30.56 31.64 11.52
C ILE A 312 -29.20 31.95 12.15
N MET A 313 -29.18 32.58 13.33
CA MET A 313 -27.92 32.88 14.02
C MET A 313 -27.20 31.61 14.47
N GLU A 314 -27.93 30.60 14.93
CA GLU A 314 -27.34 29.33 15.33
C GLU A 314 -26.80 28.55 14.13
N LEU A 315 -27.57 28.46 13.05
CA LEU A 315 -27.11 27.85 11.79
C LEU A 315 -25.87 28.55 11.24
N ARG A 316 -25.76 29.88 11.35
CA ARG A 316 -24.55 30.60 10.96
C ARG A 316 -23.36 30.23 11.85
N ARG A 317 -23.56 30.06 13.16
CA ARG A 317 -22.50 29.60 14.08
C ARG A 317 -22.04 28.19 13.76
N THR A 318 -22.97 27.27 13.50
CA THR A 318 -22.62 25.88 13.16
C THR A 318 -21.86 25.81 11.84
N VAL A 319 -22.27 26.57 10.82
CA VAL A 319 -21.54 26.67 9.55
C VAL A 319 -20.11 27.16 9.78
N SER A 320 -19.92 28.28 10.49
CA SER A 320 -18.57 28.80 10.76
C SER A 320 -17.72 27.82 11.59
N SER A 321 -18.32 27.07 12.53
CA SER A 321 -17.61 26.04 13.29
C SER A 321 -17.15 24.89 12.38
N LEU A 322 -18.02 24.41 11.51
CA LEU A 322 -17.71 23.35 10.55
C LEU A 322 -16.66 23.79 9.52
N GLU A 323 -16.70 25.05 9.07
CA GLU A 323 -15.67 25.62 8.19
C GLU A 323 -14.29 25.62 8.86
N ILE A 324 -14.22 25.98 10.14
CA ILE A 324 -12.96 25.96 10.91
C ILE A 324 -12.46 24.52 11.08
N GLU A 325 -13.36 23.58 11.39
CA GLU A 325 -13.00 22.17 11.53
C GLU A 325 -12.51 21.59 10.19
N LEU A 326 -13.17 21.91 9.09
CA LEU A 326 -12.75 21.51 7.74
C LEU A 326 -11.35 22.06 7.41
N GLN A 327 -11.09 23.33 7.72
CA GLN A 327 -9.76 23.91 7.53
C GLN A 327 -8.70 23.24 8.41
N ALA A 328 -9.03 22.89 9.66
CA ALA A 328 -8.13 22.18 10.56
C ALA A 328 -7.80 20.77 10.04
N GLN A 329 -8.79 20.05 9.51
CA GLN A 329 -8.59 18.74 8.89
C GLN A 329 -7.73 18.84 7.61
N HIS A 330 -7.91 19.88 6.80
CA HIS A 330 -7.08 20.11 5.63
C HIS A 330 -5.61 20.35 6.02
N ASN A 331 -5.37 21.22 7.01
CA ASN A 331 -4.02 21.47 7.52
C ASN A 331 -3.38 20.20 8.10
N LEU A 332 -4.16 19.36 8.81
CA LEU A 332 -3.68 18.08 9.33
C LEU A 332 -3.30 17.13 8.20
N LYS A 333 -4.15 16.99 7.18
CA LYS A 333 -3.88 16.19 5.98
C LYS A 333 -2.57 16.63 5.32
N ASP A 334 -2.42 17.92 5.05
CA ASP A 334 -1.23 18.47 4.40
C ASP A 334 0.03 18.20 5.24
N SER A 335 -0.07 18.32 6.58
CA SER A 335 1.06 18.00 7.47
C SER A 335 1.44 16.51 7.41
N LEU A 336 0.47 15.61 7.36
CA LEU A 336 0.72 14.17 7.27
C LEU A 336 1.31 13.79 5.91
N GLU A 337 0.78 14.37 4.82
CA GLU A 337 1.32 14.17 3.47
C GLU A 337 2.77 14.66 3.38
N ASN A 338 3.09 15.83 3.94
CA ASN A 338 4.47 16.31 4.01
C ASN A 338 5.37 15.34 4.79
N THR A 339 4.96 14.89 5.98
CA THR A 339 5.76 13.91 6.74
C THR A 339 5.96 12.60 5.99
N LEU A 340 4.94 12.13 5.25
CA LEU A 340 5.07 10.93 4.41
C LEU A 340 6.13 11.16 3.33
N THR A 341 6.02 12.25 2.56
CA THR A 341 7.00 12.56 1.50
C THR A 341 8.42 12.72 2.03
N GLU A 342 8.60 13.34 3.19
CA GLU A 342 9.90 13.49 3.85
C GLU A 342 10.48 12.12 4.25
N THR A 343 9.66 11.24 4.84
CA THR A 343 10.11 9.90 5.22
C THR A 343 10.45 9.03 4.00
N GLU A 344 9.63 9.07 2.95
CA GLU A 344 9.89 8.38 1.69
C GLU A 344 11.19 8.86 1.04
N ALA A 345 11.40 10.18 0.98
CA ALA A 345 12.65 10.76 0.47
C ALA A 345 13.86 10.34 1.31
N HIS A 346 13.72 10.32 2.64
CA HIS A 346 14.78 9.88 3.54
C HIS A 346 15.16 8.42 3.32
N TYR A 347 14.20 7.50 3.26
CA TYR A 347 14.47 6.08 2.99
C TYR A 347 14.99 5.83 1.58
N SER A 348 14.49 6.56 0.58
CA SER A 348 15.01 6.51 -0.79
C SER A 348 16.49 6.91 -0.85
N ALA A 349 16.88 7.96 -0.13
CA ALA A 349 18.28 8.37 -0.02
C ALA A 349 19.15 7.30 0.68
N GLN A 350 18.66 6.70 1.77
CA GLN A 350 19.36 5.61 2.45
C GLN A 350 19.55 4.39 1.55
N LEU A 351 18.51 3.99 0.81
CA LEU A 351 18.58 2.89 -0.15
C LEU A 351 19.59 3.17 -1.26
N SER A 352 19.60 4.39 -1.80
CA SER A 352 20.57 4.83 -2.80
C SER A 352 22.00 4.77 -2.27
N GLN A 353 22.23 5.20 -1.02
CA GLN A 353 23.53 5.11 -0.37
C GLN A 353 24.00 3.65 -0.22
N VAL A 354 23.12 2.76 0.26
CA VAL A 354 23.43 1.33 0.39
C VAL A 354 23.72 0.70 -0.97
N GLN A 355 22.92 1.03 -1.99
CA GLN A 355 23.15 0.56 -3.35
C GLN A 355 24.50 1.02 -3.89
N SER A 356 24.90 2.27 -3.63
CA SER A 356 26.22 2.79 -4.02
C SER A 356 27.36 2.03 -3.33
N MET A 357 27.21 1.69 -2.04
CA MET A 357 28.21 0.87 -1.34
C MET A 357 28.31 -0.55 -1.92
N ILE A 358 27.16 -1.18 -2.24
CA ILE A 358 27.12 -2.49 -2.89
C ILE A 358 27.86 -2.44 -4.23
N THR A 359 27.50 -1.49 -5.10
CA THR A 359 28.13 -1.34 -6.42
C THR A 359 29.64 -1.07 -6.32
N ASN A 360 30.09 -0.30 -5.31
CA ASN A 360 31.51 -0.10 -5.09
C ASN A 360 32.24 -1.40 -4.71
N VAL A 361 31.66 -2.21 -3.82
CA VAL A 361 32.24 -3.51 -3.42
C VAL A 361 32.22 -4.50 -4.58
N GLU A 362 31.13 -4.55 -5.35
CA GLU A 362 31.02 -5.38 -6.56
C GLU A 362 32.10 -4.99 -7.59
N SER A 363 32.35 -3.70 -7.77
CA SER A 363 33.42 -3.20 -8.65
C SER A 363 34.80 -3.63 -8.14
N GLN A 364 35.08 -3.51 -6.84
CA GLN A 364 36.35 -3.94 -6.25
C GLN A 364 36.56 -5.45 -6.38
N LEU A 365 35.51 -6.25 -6.20
CA LEU A 365 35.56 -7.70 -6.42
C LEU A 365 35.88 -8.02 -7.88
N SER A 366 35.21 -7.35 -8.82
CA SER A 366 35.49 -7.52 -10.26
C SER A 366 36.93 -7.18 -10.61
N GLU A 367 37.47 -6.10 -10.05
CA GLU A 367 38.86 -5.69 -10.27
C GLU A 367 39.85 -6.75 -9.78
N ILE A 368 39.67 -7.25 -8.55
CA ILE A 368 40.51 -8.32 -7.97
C ILE A 368 40.41 -9.60 -8.80
N HIS A 369 39.21 -9.96 -9.28
CA HIS A 369 39.03 -11.11 -10.16
C HIS A 369 39.81 -10.97 -11.47
N CYS A 370 39.74 -9.81 -12.13
CA CYS A 370 40.52 -9.54 -13.34
C CYS A 370 42.04 -9.58 -13.08
N ASP A 371 42.51 -9.03 -11.96
CA ASP A 371 43.92 -9.09 -11.58
C ASP A 371 44.40 -10.52 -11.30
N LEU A 372 43.58 -11.33 -10.64
CA LEU A 372 43.88 -12.74 -10.39
C LEU A 372 43.96 -13.53 -11.69
N GLU A 373 43.02 -13.31 -12.62
CA GLU A 373 43.04 -13.94 -13.94
C GLU A 373 44.29 -13.55 -14.73
N ARG A 374 44.68 -12.27 -14.70
CA ARG A 374 45.92 -11.78 -15.32
C ARG A 374 47.15 -12.44 -14.70
N GLN A 375 47.26 -12.47 -13.37
CA GLN A 375 48.37 -13.13 -12.69
C GLN A 375 48.44 -14.62 -13.04
N ASN A 376 47.30 -15.32 -13.11
CA ASN A 376 47.25 -16.73 -13.48
C ASN A 376 47.81 -16.94 -14.90
N GLN A 377 47.45 -16.08 -15.86
CA GLN A 377 48.01 -16.12 -17.21
C GLN A 377 49.52 -15.88 -17.21
N GLU A 378 50.02 -14.90 -16.44
CA GLU A 378 51.45 -14.64 -16.29
C GLU A 378 52.19 -15.84 -15.67
N TYR A 379 51.60 -16.49 -14.66
CA TYR A 379 52.14 -17.71 -14.06
C TYR A 379 52.20 -18.87 -15.06
N GLN A 380 51.17 -19.05 -15.89
CA GLN A 380 51.16 -20.08 -16.92
C GLN A 380 52.30 -19.87 -17.94
N VAL A 381 52.49 -18.64 -18.40
CA VAL A 381 53.61 -18.30 -19.31
C VAL A 381 54.96 -18.61 -18.65
N LEU A 382 55.12 -18.30 -17.36
CA LEU A 382 56.35 -18.60 -16.63
C LEU A 382 56.60 -20.11 -16.49
N LEU A 383 55.54 -20.90 -16.26
CA LEU A 383 55.62 -22.35 -16.25
C LEU A 383 56.04 -22.92 -17.61
N ASP A 384 55.51 -22.38 -18.70
CA ASP A 384 55.89 -22.80 -20.06
C ASP A 384 57.38 -22.50 -20.33
N VAL A 385 57.86 -21.31 -19.95
CA VAL A 385 59.29 -20.94 -20.06
C VAL A 385 60.16 -21.85 -19.18
N LYS A 386 59.74 -22.14 -17.94
CA LYS A 386 60.44 -23.08 -17.06
C LYS A 386 60.55 -24.46 -17.68
N ALA A 387 59.45 -24.99 -18.21
CA ALA A 387 59.44 -26.29 -18.87
C ALA A 387 60.38 -26.32 -20.09
N HIS A 388 60.43 -25.23 -20.87
CA HIS A 388 61.36 -25.08 -21.98
C HIS A 388 62.82 -25.11 -21.53
N LEU A 389 63.18 -24.30 -20.52
CA LEU A 389 64.53 -24.25 -19.95
C LEU A 389 64.95 -25.58 -19.31
N GLU A 390 64.03 -26.29 -18.66
CA GLU A 390 64.29 -27.65 -18.14
C GLU A 390 64.61 -28.63 -19.28
N GLY A 391 63.93 -28.51 -20.42
CA GLY A 391 64.26 -29.23 -21.64
C GLY A 391 65.67 -28.92 -22.15
N GLU A 392 66.03 -27.64 -22.25
CA GLU A 392 67.39 -27.21 -22.63
C GLU A 392 68.44 -27.79 -21.68
N ILE A 393 68.26 -27.68 -20.37
CA ILE A 393 69.18 -28.24 -19.37
C ILE A 393 69.35 -29.76 -19.55
N ASN A 394 68.27 -30.49 -19.80
CA ASN A 394 68.33 -31.94 -20.02
C ASN A 394 69.11 -32.29 -21.30
N THR A 395 68.95 -31.50 -22.36
CA THR A 395 69.76 -31.68 -23.58
C THR A 395 71.23 -31.35 -23.33
N TYR A 396 71.54 -30.26 -22.62
CA TYR A 396 72.92 -29.93 -22.24
C TYR A 396 73.56 -31.01 -21.36
N ARG A 397 72.83 -31.58 -20.39
CA ARG A 397 73.29 -32.72 -19.58
C ARG A 397 73.58 -33.95 -20.43
N SER A 398 72.69 -34.30 -21.35
CA SER A 398 72.88 -35.45 -22.25
C SER A 398 74.10 -35.28 -23.16
N LEU A 399 74.37 -34.07 -23.65
CA LEU A 399 75.56 -33.76 -24.44
C LEU A 399 76.84 -33.93 -23.62
N LEU A 400 76.87 -33.39 -22.39
CA LEU A 400 77.99 -33.54 -21.47
C LEU A 400 78.25 -35.02 -21.13
N GLU A 401 77.22 -35.80 -20.82
CA GLU A 401 77.35 -37.25 -20.58
C GLU A 401 77.85 -38.02 -21.83
N SER A 402 77.46 -37.60 -23.04
CA SER A 402 77.93 -38.17 -24.31
C SER A 402 79.39 -37.81 -24.65
N GLU A 403 79.91 -36.73 -24.07
CA GLU A 403 81.30 -36.28 -24.20
C GLU A 403 82.18 -36.93 -23.12
N ASP A 404 81.70 -37.02 -21.88
CA ASP A 404 82.36 -37.74 -20.78
C ASP A 404 82.50 -39.25 -21.07
N SER A 405 81.52 -39.85 -21.75
CA SER A 405 81.62 -41.24 -22.23
C SER A 405 82.62 -41.43 -23.39
N LYS A 406 82.96 -40.37 -24.15
CA LYS A 406 84.08 -40.37 -25.10
C LYS A 406 85.43 -40.17 -24.41
N LEU A 407 85.47 -39.41 -23.31
CA LEU A 407 86.69 -39.16 -22.53
C LEU A 407 87.09 -40.35 -21.62
N LEU A 408 86.14 -41.21 -21.20
CA LEU A 408 86.45 -42.42 -20.43
C LEU A 408 87.15 -43.53 -21.25
N SER A 409 87.34 -43.35 -22.56
CA SER A 409 88.03 -44.32 -23.43
C SER A 409 89.51 -43.99 -23.69
N ASN A 410 90.18 -43.21 -22.84
CA ASN A 410 91.62 -43.00 -22.98
C ASN A 410 92.35 -42.89 -21.60
N PRO A 411 93.34 -43.76 -21.30
CA PRO A 411 94.05 -43.75 -20.02
C PRO A 411 95.33 -42.93 -20.11
N SER A 412 95.45 -41.77 -19.44
CA SER A 412 96.75 -41.17 -19.07
C SER A 412 96.64 -40.05 -18.02
N SER A 413 97.09 -40.36 -16.80
CA SER A 413 98.09 -39.63 -16.02
C SER A 413 98.00 -38.11 -15.76
N THR A 414 97.79 -37.81 -14.48
CA THR A 414 98.59 -36.90 -13.61
C THR A 414 98.57 -35.37 -13.78
N SER A 415 98.10 -34.73 -12.70
CA SER A 415 98.84 -33.80 -11.81
C SER A 415 98.39 -32.33 -11.73
N ASN A 416 98.47 -31.87 -10.47
CA ASN A 416 98.72 -30.52 -9.99
C ASN A 416 97.53 -29.57 -9.71
N ALA A 417 97.16 -29.59 -8.42
CA ALA A 417 97.45 -28.54 -7.44
C ALA A 417 96.86 -27.12 -7.59
N ARG A 418 96.40 -26.66 -6.42
CA ARG A 418 96.12 -25.30 -5.92
C ARG A 418 94.75 -24.69 -6.24
N GLY A 419 94.16 -24.15 -5.18
CA GLY A 419 93.40 -22.92 -5.28
C GLY A 419 92.28 -22.79 -4.26
N ASN A 420 92.58 -22.17 -3.11
CA ASN A 420 91.61 -21.48 -2.26
C ASN A 420 90.52 -20.78 -3.09
N SER A 421 89.28 -20.78 -2.59
CA SER A 421 88.75 -19.62 -1.85
C SER A 421 87.25 -19.72 -1.57
N SER A 422 86.85 -19.00 -0.50
CA SER A 422 85.58 -18.29 -0.32
C SER A 422 84.28 -19.09 -0.12
N GLY A 423 83.69 -18.93 1.09
CA GLY A 423 82.27 -19.20 1.39
C GLY A 423 81.31 -18.25 0.66
N PRO A 424 80.00 -18.14 1.02
CA PRO A 424 79.49 -18.21 2.41
C PRO A 424 78.06 -18.81 2.60
N SER A 425 77.61 -18.82 3.86
CA SER A 425 76.24 -18.59 4.34
C SER A 425 75.05 -19.44 3.86
N GLY A 426 74.63 -20.41 4.68
CA GLY A 426 73.21 -20.60 5.00
C GLY A 426 72.75 -19.50 5.98
N SER A 427 71.49 -19.23 6.25
CA SER A 427 70.24 -19.97 6.05
C SER A 427 69.12 -19.05 6.56
N SER A 428 67.98 -18.99 5.88
CA SER A 428 66.73 -18.50 6.47
C SER A 428 65.57 -19.24 5.82
N GLN A 429 64.99 -20.16 6.59
CA GLN A 429 63.71 -20.80 6.35
C GLN A 429 62.59 -19.79 6.66
N SER A 430 61.57 -19.74 5.80
CA SER A 430 60.23 -19.33 6.18
C SER A 430 59.23 -20.32 5.57
N CYS A 431 58.50 -20.97 6.47
CA CYS A 431 57.40 -21.89 6.22
C CYS A 431 56.26 -21.20 5.47
N SER A 432 55.59 -21.96 4.60
CA SER A 432 54.26 -21.64 4.10
C SER A 432 53.31 -22.78 4.48
N CYS A 433 52.30 -22.44 5.29
CA CYS A 433 50.95 -22.98 5.21
C CYS A 433 50.05 -21.87 4.68
#